data_AF-A0A8T3MAB5-F1
#
_entry.id   AF-A0A8T3MAB5-F1
#
_cell.length_a   1.000
_cell.length_b   1.000
_cell.length_c   1.000
_cell.angle_alpha   90.00
_cell.angle_beta   90.00
_cell.angle_gamma   90.00
#
_symmetry.space_group_name_H-M   'P 1'
#
loop_
_entity.id
_entity.type
_entity.pdbx_description
1 polymer ?
#
loop_
_entity_poly.entity_id
_entity_poly.type
_entity_poly.pdbx_seq_one_letter_code
_entity_poly.pdbx_strand_id
1 'polypeptide(L)'
;MGVRQARRAAERLARPHDSPALPIPSGGPLEIVHSPLVRATETAGAVARALADPAAFDGPIPIRAEHGLAEIGQGEWEGRLATEIAERWGEVLAAWRDRPTEAHAPGGESLPDARSRVEPALAEILERLSAAGPGAGTSTTTSPVLGHPAGATDHPWTILVGHDGVFKVALLTLFDLPLERFWLFPFALCGITIVEFAGAGPRLRAHNLTEHLAPLLEERAQEATEERERTGAL
;
A
#
# COMPACT_ATOMS: atom_id res chain seq x y z
N MET A 1 -10.28 12.66 9.55
CA MET A 1 -9.35 11.57 9.96
C MET A 1 -8.40 11.17 8.84
N GLY A 2 -8.88 10.71 7.66
CA GLY A 2 -8.03 10.22 6.57
C GLY A 2 -6.92 11.20 6.12
N VAL A 3 -7.24 12.50 5.97
CA VAL A 3 -6.24 13.54 5.65
C VAL A 3 -5.10 13.60 6.68
N ARG A 4 -5.40 13.42 7.98
CA ARG A 4 -4.37 13.40 9.03
C ARG A 4 -3.50 12.16 8.92
N GLN A 5 -4.08 10.99 8.63
CA GLN A 5 -3.34 9.75 8.44
C GLN A 5 -2.43 9.84 7.20
N ALA A 6 -2.94 10.37 6.08
CA ALA A 6 -2.15 10.60 4.87
C ALA A 6 -0.96 11.53 5.13
N ARG A 7 -1.18 12.62 5.88
CA ARG A 7 -0.11 13.53 6.31
C ARG A 7 0.95 12.81 7.15
N ARG A 8 0.55 11.99 8.13
CA ARG A 8 1.50 11.23 8.96
C ARG A 8 2.32 10.23 8.15
N ALA A 9 1.70 9.53 7.20
CA ALA A 9 2.42 8.63 6.30
C ALA A 9 3.39 9.40 5.39
N ALA A 10 2.98 10.56 4.87
CA ALA A 10 3.85 11.44 4.08
C ALA A 10 5.05 11.95 4.89
N GLU A 11 4.84 12.44 6.11
CA GLU A 11 5.90 12.88 7.03
C GLU A 11 6.88 11.74 7.34
N ARG A 12 6.35 10.52 7.45
CA ARG A 12 7.15 9.32 7.69
C ARG A 12 8.01 8.94 6.49
N LEU A 13 7.45 8.98 5.28
CA LEU A 13 8.17 8.69 4.04
C LEU A 13 9.21 9.77 3.70
N ALA A 14 9.01 11.02 4.12
CA ALA A 14 9.97 12.10 3.98
C ALA A 14 11.17 12.00 4.96
N ARG A 15 11.03 11.20 6.02
CA ARG A 15 12.08 10.93 7.02
C ARG A 15 12.20 9.43 7.26
N PRO A 16 12.58 8.65 6.23
CA PRO A 16 12.51 7.20 6.29
C PRO A 16 13.54 6.60 7.25
N HIS A 17 14.64 7.29 7.53
CA HIS A 17 15.70 6.81 8.40
C HIS A 17 15.63 7.32 9.84
N ASP A 18 14.62 8.13 10.17
CA ASP A 18 14.28 8.39 11.57
C ASP A 18 13.89 7.08 12.25
N SER A 19 14.33 6.91 13.50
CA SER A 19 14.12 5.68 14.27
C SER A 19 12.62 5.41 14.53
N PRO A 20 12.14 4.17 14.32
CA PRO A 20 12.87 3.01 13.76
C PRO A 20 13.04 3.17 12.25
N ALA A 21 14.22 2.94 11.65
CA ALA A 21 14.40 3.20 10.21
C ALA A 21 13.54 2.28 9.30
N LEU A 22 12.98 2.83 8.22
CA LEU A 22 12.40 2.06 7.12
C LEU A 22 13.52 1.38 6.31
N PRO A 23 13.37 0.10 5.91
CA PRO A 23 14.31 -0.59 5.04
C PRO A 23 14.14 -0.18 3.57
N ILE A 24 14.30 1.11 3.27
CA ILE A 24 14.29 1.68 1.91
C ILE A 24 15.62 2.38 1.60
N PRO A 25 15.96 2.66 0.33
CA PRO A 25 17.17 3.40 -0.03
C PRO A 25 17.18 4.85 0.50
N SER A 26 18.37 5.44 0.65
CA SER A 26 18.54 6.81 1.15
C SER A 26 18.37 7.90 0.10
N GLY A 27 18.50 7.57 -1.19
CA GLY A 27 18.15 8.46 -2.29
C GLY A 27 16.63 8.64 -2.44
N GLY A 28 16.20 9.68 -3.15
CA GLY A 28 14.78 9.90 -3.45
C GLY A 28 14.18 8.81 -4.34
N PRO A 29 12.85 8.58 -4.25
CA PRO A 29 12.19 7.63 -5.14
C PRO A 29 12.18 8.14 -6.58
N LEU A 30 12.15 7.23 -7.56
CA LEU A 30 12.06 7.58 -8.98
C LEU A 30 10.74 8.27 -9.34
N GLU A 31 9.64 7.77 -8.78
CA GLU A 31 8.29 8.29 -9.00
C GLU A 31 7.35 7.89 -7.85
N ILE A 32 6.20 8.58 -7.79
CA ILE A 32 5.03 8.18 -7.03
C ILE A 32 3.96 7.75 -8.05
N VAL A 33 3.61 6.47 -8.04
CA VAL A 33 2.53 5.93 -8.87
C VAL A 33 1.30 5.73 -8.00
N HIS A 34 0.13 6.15 -8.47
CA HIS A 34 -1.09 6.08 -7.66
C HIS A 34 -2.33 5.68 -8.45
N SER A 35 -3.29 5.09 -7.76
CA SER A 35 -4.65 4.90 -8.30
C SER A 35 -5.26 6.24 -8.73
N PRO A 36 -6.06 6.29 -9.81
CA PRO A 36 -6.74 7.52 -10.25
C PRO A 36 -7.86 7.97 -9.30
N LEU A 37 -8.34 7.12 -8.39
CA LEU A 37 -9.40 7.47 -7.43
C LEU A 37 -8.94 8.58 -6.48
N VAL A 38 -9.82 9.57 -6.25
CA VAL A 38 -9.55 10.83 -5.52
C VAL A 38 -8.80 10.60 -4.21
N ARG A 39 -9.24 9.65 -3.37
CA ARG A 39 -8.59 9.35 -2.07
C ARG A 39 -7.12 8.94 -2.19
N ALA A 40 -6.76 8.21 -3.24
CA ALA A 40 -5.38 7.79 -3.50
C ALA A 40 -4.58 8.96 -4.09
N THR A 41 -5.17 9.71 -5.03
CA THR A 41 -4.59 10.93 -5.60
C THR A 41 -4.28 11.98 -4.53
N GLU A 42 -5.18 12.22 -3.58
CA GLU A 42 -4.97 13.15 -2.46
C GLU A 42 -3.84 12.68 -1.53
N THR A 43 -3.78 11.38 -1.26
CA THR A 43 -2.72 10.78 -0.45
C THR A 43 -1.36 10.89 -1.16
N ALA A 44 -1.30 10.57 -2.45
CA ALA A 44 -0.10 10.73 -3.28
C ALA A 44 0.35 12.18 -3.35
N GLY A 45 -0.58 13.14 -3.44
CA GLY A 45 -0.27 14.56 -3.37
C GLY A 45 0.28 14.99 -2.01
N ALA A 46 -0.20 14.41 -0.90
CA ALA A 46 0.38 14.66 0.42
C ALA A 46 1.82 14.13 0.52
N VAL A 47 2.07 12.92 0.01
CA VAL A 47 3.41 12.34 -0.08
C VAL A 47 4.32 13.23 -0.93
N ALA A 48 3.92 13.57 -2.15
CA ALA A 48 4.71 14.41 -3.05
C ALA A 48 5.10 15.76 -2.41
N ARG A 49 4.17 16.41 -1.70
CA ARG A 49 4.47 17.66 -0.98
C ARG A 49 5.49 17.48 0.14
N ALA A 50 5.43 16.37 0.89
CA ALA A 50 6.38 16.10 1.96
C ALA A 50 7.77 15.76 1.42
N LEU A 51 7.83 15.03 0.30
CA LEU A 51 9.10 14.66 -0.34
C LEU A 51 9.79 15.84 -1.06
N ALA A 52 9.03 16.88 -1.40
CA ALA A 52 9.56 18.10 -2.02
C ALA A 52 10.29 19.03 -1.04
N ASP A 53 10.29 18.72 0.27
CA ASP A 53 11.13 19.41 1.24
C ASP A 53 12.61 19.10 0.93
N PRO A 54 13.48 20.10 0.73
CA PRO A 54 14.91 19.88 0.51
C PRO A 54 15.61 19.12 1.65
N ALA A 55 15.02 19.08 2.85
CA ALA A 55 15.50 18.25 3.95
C ALA A 55 15.14 16.76 3.79
N ALA A 56 14.20 16.41 2.91
CA ALA A 56 13.79 15.05 2.61
C ALA A 56 14.60 14.48 1.45
N PHE A 57 14.46 15.05 0.24
CA PHE A 57 15.12 14.57 -0.97
C PHE A 57 15.44 15.71 -1.95
N ASP A 58 16.44 15.47 -2.80
CA ASP A 58 16.84 16.42 -3.82
C ASP A 58 15.86 16.44 -5.00
N GLY A 59 15.12 17.55 -5.13
CA GLY A 59 14.29 17.85 -6.28
C GLY A 59 12.88 17.25 -6.24
N PRO A 60 12.02 17.65 -7.19
CA PRO A 60 10.64 17.18 -7.24
C PRO A 60 10.55 15.73 -7.70
N ILE A 61 9.69 14.95 -7.04
CA ILE A 61 9.40 13.57 -7.43
C ILE A 61 8.23 13.55 -8.43
N PRO A 62 8.38 12.93 -9.61
CA PRO A 62 7.29 12.75 -10.58
C PRO A 62 6.10 11.99 -9.98
N ILE A 63 4.89 12.40 -10.31
CA ILE A 63 3.64 11.72 -9.92
C ILE A 63 2.91 11.19 -11.15
N ARG A 64 2.44 9.93 -11.09
CA ARG A 64 1.78 9.24 -12.20
C ARG A 64 0.51 8.53 -11.73
N ALA A 65 -0.60 8.79 -12.40
CA ALA A 65 -1.81 8.00 -12.22
C ALA A 65 -1.69 6.66 -12.99
N GLU A 66 -2.10 5.56 -12.37
CA GLU A 66 -2.10 4.22 -12.93
C GLU A 66 -3.46 3.55 -12.71
N HIS A 67 -4.18 3.28 -13.80
CA HIS A 67 -5.52 2.70 -13.76
C HIS A 67 -5.53 1.27 -13.21
N GLY A 68 -4.47 0.49 -13.45
CA GLY A 68 -4.32 -0.85 -12.88
C GLY A 68 -4.29 -0.87 -11.36
N LEU A 69 -4.01 0.26 -10.70
CA LEU A 69 -4.03 0.40 -9.24
C LEU A 69 -5.40 0.81 -8.67
N ALA A 70 -6.44 0.99 -9.49
CA ALA A 70 -7.79 1.30 -8.98
C ALA A 70 -8.31 0.20 -8.03
N GLU A 71 -9.15 0.56 -7.06
CA GLU A 71 -9.74 -0.44 -6.15
C GLU A 71 -10.65 -1.40 -6.92
N ILE A 72 -10.78 -2.62 -6.40
CA ILE A 72 -11.71 -3.63 -6.89
C ILE A 72 -13.13 -3.07 -6.92
N GLY A 73 -13.77 -3.11 -8.09
CA GLY A 73 -15.14 -2.64 -8.26
C GLY A 73 -16.12 -3.43 -7.38
N GLN A 74 -16.89 -2.75 -6.53
CA GLN A 74 -17.83 -3.39 -5.61
C GLN A 74 -19.28 -3.36 -6.13
N GLY A 75 -19.52 -2.89 -7.35
CA GLY A 75 -20.81 -3.00 -8.03
C GLY A 75 -21.98 -2.52 -7.17
N GLU A 76 -23.01 -3.36 -7.03
CA GLU A 76 -24.21 -3.04 -6.23
C GLU A 76 -23.95 -2.83 -4.72
N TRP A 77 -22.78 -3.21 -4.19
CA TRP A 77 -22.40 -2.92 -2.79
C TRP A 77 -21.90 -1.49 -2.60
N GLU A 78 -21.52 -0.78 -3.67
CA GLU A 78 -21.00 0.58 -3.56
C GLU A 78 -22.04 1.54 -2.98
N GLY A 79 -21.59 2.35 -2.01
CA GLY A 79 -22.45 3.31 -1.32
C GLY A 79 -23.48 2.70 -0.36
N ARG A 80 -23.43 1.38 -0.12
CA ARG A 80 -24.31 0.68 0.83
C ARG A 80 -23.65 0.51 2.20
N LEU A 81 -24.48 0.47 3.23
CA LEU A 81 -24.06 0.09 4.58
C LEU A 81 -23.79 -1.41 4.66
N ALA A 82 -22.87 -1.82 5.53
CA ALA A 82 -22.58 -3.23 5.76
C ALA A 82 -23.83 -4.03 6.19
N THR A 83 -24.75 -3.41 6.92
CA THR A 83 -26.03 -4.03 7.33
C THR A 83 -26.94 -4.25 6.12
N GLU A 84 -27.09 -3.27 5.24
CA GLU A 84 -27.87 -3.41 4.00
C GLU A 84 -27.28 -4.50 3.11
N ILE A 85 -25.94 -4.58 3.03
CA ILE A 85 -25.26 -5.61 2.25
C ILE A 85 -25.54 -7.00 2.84
N ALA A 86 -25.44 -7.14 4.17
CA ALA A 86 -25.69 -8.39 4.86
C ALA A 86 -27.16 -8.85 4.73
N GLU A 87 -28.11 -7.92 4.78
CA GLU A 87 -29.54 -8.21 4.63
C GLU A 87 -29.89 -8.66 3.20
N ARG A 88 -29.36 -7.98 2.18
CA ARG A 88 -29.74 -8.22 0.78
C ARG A 88 -28.87 -9.25 0.05
N TRP A 89 -27.59 -9.35 0.40
CA TRP A 89 -26.62 -10.23 -0.26
C TRP A 89 -25.82 -11.08 0.73
N GLY A 90 -26.38 -11.41 1.90
CA GLY A 90 -25.70 -12.14 2.97
C GLY A 90 -25.03 -13.45 2.51
N GLU A 91 -25.69 -14.24 1.66
CA GLU A 91 -25.13 -15.48 1.11
C GLU A 91 -23.93 -15.22 0.18
N VAL A 92 -24.03 -14.22 -0.71
CA VAL A 92 -22.94 -13.84 -1.62
C VAL A 92 -21.76 -13.27 -0.83
N LEU A 93 -22.03 -12.44 0.17
CA LEU A 93 -21.02 -11.88 1.06
C LEU A 93 -20.29 -12.98 1.87
N ALA A 94 -21.03 -13.98 2.35
CA ALA A 94 -20.45 -15.15 3.02
C ALA A 94 -19.59 -15.97 2.06
N ALA A 95 -20.09 -16.24 0.85
CA ALA A 95 -19.33 -16.95 -0.18
C ALA A 95 -18.06 -16.18 -0.59
N TRP A 96 -18.09 -14.86 -0.70
CA TRP A 96 -16.89 -14.06 -1.01
C TRP A 96 -15.85 -14.11 0.12
N ARG A 97 -16.28 -14.15 1.38
CA ARG A 97 -15.35 -14.28 2.51
C ARG A 97 -14.67 -15.65 2.56
N ASP A 98 -15.42 -16.70 2.25
CA ASP A 98 -14.95 -18.10 2.30
C ASP A 98 -14.19 -18.53 1.03
N ARG A 99 -14.75 -18.21 -0.14
CA ARG A 99 -14.25 -18.55 -1.49
C ARG A 99 -14.18 -17.28 -2.35
N PRO A 100 -13.19 -16.40 -2.12
CA PRO A 100 -13.12 -15.05 -2.70
C PRO A 100 -12.95 -15.03 -4.23
N THR A 101 -12.57 -16.15 -4.85
CA THR A 101 -12.47 -16.29 -6.31
C THR A 101 -13.77 -16.73 -6.97
N GLU A 102 -14.75 -17.21 -6.20
CA GLU A 102 -16.00 -17.80 -6.71
C GLU A 102 -17.22 -16.89 -6.54
N ALA A 103 -17.11 -15.84 -5.72
CA ALA A 103 -18.16 -14.87 -5.48
C ALA A 103 -17.59 -13.46 -5.48
N HIS A 104 -18.40 -12.49 -5.88
CA HIS A 104 -18.09 -11.06 -5.83
C HIS A 104 -19.41 -10.28 -5.80
N ALA A 105 -19.34 -8.99 -5.57
CA ALA A 105 -20.51 -8.14 -5.57
C ALA A 105 -21.22 -8.18 -6.95
N PRO A 106 -22.57 -8.25 -7.02
CA PRO A 106 -23.27 -8.19 -8.29
C PRO A 106 -22.93 -6.92 -9.08
N GLY A 107 -22.61 -7.07 -10.37
CA GLY A 107 -22.15 -5.97 -11.22
C GLY A 107 -20.78 -5.39 -10.81
N GLY A 108 -20.08 -6.03 -9.88
CA GLY A 108 -18.74 -5.68 -9.44
C GLY A 108 -17.67 -6.43 -10.23
N GLU A 109 -16.44 -6.33 -9.75
CA GLU A 109 -15.26 -6.92 -10.35
C GLU A 109 -14.87 -8.22 -9.63
N SER A 110 -14.55 -9.26 -10.40
CA SER A 110 -14.03 -10.51 -9.84
C SER A 110 -12.53 -10.39 -9.54
N LEU A 111 -11.99 -11.22 -8.64
CA LEU A 111 -10.54 -11.22 -8.39
C LEU A 111 -9.69 -11.55 -9.65
N PRO A 112 -10.10 -12.50 -10.51
CA PRO A 112 -9.42 -12.69 -11.80
C PRO A 112 -9.42 -11.46 -12.70
N ASP A 113 -10.53 -10.71 -12.78
CA ASP A 113 -10.60 -9.47 -13.56
C ASP A 113 -9.65 -8.42 -12.98
N ALA A 114 -9.65 -8.24 -11.66
CA ALA A 114 -8.72 -7.36 -10.98
C ALA A 114 -7.25 -7.75 -11.25
N ARG A 115 -6.91 -9.05 -11.20
CA ARG A 115 -5.58 -9.55 -11.52
C ARG A 115 -5.18 -9.23 -12.96
N SER A 116 -6.10 -9.36 -13.90
CA SER A 116 -5.86 -9.11 -15.33
C SER A 116 -5.42 -7.68 -15.65
N ARG A 117 -5.85 -6.69 -14.86
CA ARG A 117 -5.40 -5.29 -14.97
C ARG A 117 -4.22 -4.94 -14.06
N VAL A 118 -4.08 -5.62 -12.92
CA VAL A 118 -2.97 -5.38 -11.98
C VAL A 118 -1.65 -5.90 -12.51
N GLU A 119 -1.65 -7.09 -13.14
CA GLU A 119 -0.45 -7.71 -13.71
C GLU A 119 0.29 -6.82 -14.72
N PRO A 120 -0.34 -6.32 -15.80
CA PRO A 120 0.35 -5.45 -16.76
C PRO A 120 0.81 -4.14 -16.12
N ALA A 121 0.01 -3.52 -15.24
CA ALA A 121 0.40 -2.29 -14.55
C ALA A 121 1.63 -2.49 -13.66
N LEU A 122 1.70 -3.59 -12.89
CA LEU A 122 2.88 -3.93 -12.11
C LEU A 122 4.09 -4.21 -12.99
N ALA A 123 3.90 -4.93 -14.10
CA ALA A 123 4.99 -5.20 -15.04
C ALA A 123 5.61 -3.90 -15.60
N GLU A 124 4.79 -2.92 -16.00
CA GLU A 124 5.27 -1.62 -16.49
C GLU A 124 5.99 -0.80 -15.40
N ILE A 125 5.48 -0.82 -14.16
CA ILE A 125 6.13 -0.16 -13.02
C ILE A 125 7.50 -0.79 -12.75
N LEU A 126 7.57 -2.12 -12.74
CA LEU A 126 8.81 -2.87 -12.50
C LEU A 126 9.81 -2.69 -13.65
N GLU A 127 9.34 -2.60 -14.89
CA GLU A 127 10.17 -2.29 -16.05
C GLU A 127 10.83 -0.92 -15.89
N ARG A 128 10.05 0.13 -15.56
CA ARG A 128 10.60 1.47 -15.28
C ARG A 128 11.59 1.48 -14.11
N LEU A 129 11.27 0.76 -13.04
CA LEU A 129 12.15 0.61 -11.88
C LEU A 129 13.49 -0.04 -12.27
N SER A 130 13.45 -1.09 -13.08
CA SER A 130 14.65 -1.81 -13.54
C SER A 130 15.49 -1.01 -14.53
N ALA A 131 14.84 -0.20 -15.38
CA ALA A 131 15.50 0.61 -16.41
C ALA A 131 16.36 1.73 -15.83
N ALA A 132 16.08 2.20 -14.61
CA ALA A 132 16.92 3.17 -13.93
C ALA A 132 18.31 2.62 -13.56
N GLY A 133 18.48 1.29 -13.54
CA GLY A 133 19.72 0.61 -13.19
C GLY A 133 20.12 0.81 -11.73
N PRO A 134 21.02 -0.03 -11.18
CA PRO A 134 21.57 0.24 -9.86
C PRO A 134 22.58 1.40 -10.00
N GLY A 135 22.55 2.38 -9.08
CA GLY A 135 23.35 3.60 -9.19
C GLY A 135 24.85 3.30 -9.37
N ALA A 136 25.58 4.20 -10.04
CA ALA A 136 27.01 4.03 -10.29
C ALA A 136 27.77 3.87 -8.95
N GLY A 137 28.21 2.65 -8.64
CA GLY A 137 28.86 2.29 -7.36
C GLY A 137 28.20 1.15 -6.57
N THR A 138 27.06 0.63 -7.06
CA THR A 138 26.31 -0.44 -6.40
C THR A 138 26.98 -1.81 -6.49
N SER A 139 27.24 -2.40 -5.32
CA SER A 139 27.64 -3.80 -5.21
C SER A 139 26.44 -4.70 -5.53
N THR A 140 26.58 -5.57 -6.53
CA THR A 140 25.54 -6.54 -6.97
C THR A 140 25.34 -7.70 -5.98
N THR A 141 26.01 -7.67 -4.84
CA THR A 141 25.99 -8.73 -3.82
C THR A 141 25.01 -8.40 -2.70
N THR A 142 23.72 -8.46 -2.97
CA THR A 142 22.70 -8.57 -1.91
C THR A 142 22.48 -10.04 -1.56
N SER A 143 23.12 -10.50 -0.48
CA SER A 143 22.92 -11.86 0.02
C SER A 143 21.44 -12.09 0.38
N PRO A 144 20.88 -13.27 0.11
CA PRO A 144 19.53 -13.63 0.56
C PRO A 144 19.47 -13.91 2.07
N VAL A 145 20.60 -13.97 2.77
CA VAL A 145 20.69 -14.35 4.19
C VAL A 145 20.54 -13.13 5.08
N LEU A 146 19.56 -13.18 5.99
CA LEU A 146 19.37 -12.17 7.04
C LEU A 146 20.65 -12.01 7.87
N GLY A 147 21.10 -10.76 8.08
CA GLY A 147 22.31 -10.46 8.87
C GLY A 147 23.62 -10.49 8.08
N HIS A 148 23.61 -10.85 6.79
CA HIS A 148 24.74 -10.58 5.92
C HIS A 148 24.78 -9.08 5.61
N PRO A 149 25.96 -8.41 5.66
CA PRO A 149 26.04 -6.99 5.32
C PRO A 149 25.63 -6.79 3.86
N ALA A 150 24.39 -6.35 3.65
CA ALA A 150 24.02 -5.69 2.43
C ALA A 150 24.79 -4.37 2.41
N GLY A 151 25.64 -4.16 1.41
CA GLY A 151 26.23 -2.85 1.20
C GLY A 151 25.13 -1.80 1.12
N ALA A 152 25.42 -0.56 1.54
CA ALA A 152 24.51 0.56 1.31
C ALA A 152 24.16 0.59 -0.18
N THR A 153 22.87 0.49 -0.46
CA THR A 153 22.38 0.08 -1.75
C THR A 153 21.56 1.24 -2.28
N ASP A 154 22.23 2.12 -3.05
CA ASP A 154 21.57 3.13 -3.89
C ASP A 154 20.88 2.42 -5.06
N HIS A 155 19.88 1.63 -4.72
CA HIS A 155 18.98 1.03 -5.68
C HIS A 155 17.81 1.99 -5.91
N PRO A 156 17.34 2.10 -7.16
CA PRO A 156 16.14 2.86 -7.42
C PRO A 156 14.96 2.24 -6.66
N TRP A 157 14.00 3.07 -6.30
CA TRP A 157 12.76 2.64 -5.66
C TRP A 157 11.61 3.56 -6.07
N THR A 158 10.39 3.06 -5.94
CA THR A 158 9.15 3.73 -6.36
C THR A 158 8.12 3.63 -5.23
N ILE A 159 7.29 4.67 -5.06
CA ILE A 159 6.17 4.65 -4.11
C ILE A 159 4.89 4.32 -4.85
N LEU A 160 4.12 3.34 -4.35
CA LEU A 160 2.78 3.03 -4.83
C LEU A 160 1.71 3.49 -3.83
N VAL A 161 0.69 4.21 -4.30
CA VAL A 161 -0.46 4.66 -3.50
C VAL A 161 -1.76 4.11 -4.08
N GLY A 162 -2.37 3.16 -3.38
CA GLY A 162 -3.51 2.38 -3.87
C GLY A 162 -4.45 2.01 -2.74
N HIS A 163 -4.98 0.78 -2.79
CA HIS A 163 -6.06 0.34 -1.91
C HIS A 163 -5.82 -1.08 -1.40
N ASP A 164 -6.57 -1.47 -0.37
CA ASP A 164 -6.41 -2.76 0.29
C ASP A 164 -6.66 -3.94 -0.66
N GLY A 165 -7.77 -3.93 -1.41
CA GLY A 165 -8.12 -5.04 -2.31
C GLY A 165 -7.10 -5.22 -3.43
N VAL A 166 -6.79 -4.14 -4.14
CA VAL A 166 -5.81 -4.18 -5.24
C VAL A 166 -4.39 -4.52 -4.77
N PHE A 167 -3.97 -4.09 -3.56
CA PHE A 167 -2.64 -4.43 -3.05
C PHE A 167 -2.53 -5.88 -2.59
N LYS A 168 -3.62 -6.51 -2.13
CA LYS A 168 -3.65 -7.97 -1.92
C LYS A 168 -3.41 -8.71 -3.22
N VAL A 169 -4.11 -8.34 -4.29
CA VAL A 169 -3.89 -8.90 -5.63
C VAL A 169 -2.44 -8.69 -6.07
N ALA A 170 -1.91 -7.47 -5.90
CA ALA A 170 -0.53 -7.16 -6.24
C ALA A 170 0.49 -8.04 -5.50
N LEU A 171 0.38 -8.20 -4.18
CA LEU A 171 1.29 -9.07 -3.43
C LEU A 171 1.14 -10.54 -3.84
N LEU A 172 -0.08 -11.03 -4.05
CA LEU A 172 -0.28 -12.40 -4.52
C LEU A 172 0.37 -12.62 -5.89
N THR A 173 0.24 -11.66 -6.81
CA THR A 173 0.91 -11.69 -8.12
C THR A 173 2.44 -11.69 -7.97
N LEU A 174 2.99 -10.77 -7.17
CA LEU A 174 4.44 -10.65 -6.99
C LEU A 174 5.06 -11.92 -6.39
N PHE A 175 4.38 -12.57 -5.45
CA PHE A 175 4.88 -13.75 -4.75
C PHE A 175 4.42 -15.08 -5.37
N ASP A 176 3.85 -15.05 -6.58
CA ASP A 176 3.31 -16.22 -7.30
C ASP A 176 2.37 -17.08 -6.43
N LEU A 177 1.46 -16.39 -5.73
CA LEU A 177 0.47 -17.01 -4.86
C LEU A 177 -0.91 -17.08 -5.54
N PRO A 178 -1.69 -18.13 -5.25
CA PRO A 178 -3.05 -18.29 -5.76
C PRO A 178 -4.01 -17.22 -5.20
N LEU A 179 -4.99 -16.78 -6.01
CA LEU A 179 -5.97 -15.75 -5.64
C LEU A 179 -6.88 -16.18 -4.48
N GLU A 180 -7.03 -17.48 -4.27
CA GLU A 180 -7.75 -18.10 -3.15
C GLU A 180 -7.18 -17.64 -1.79
N ARG A 181 -5.91 -17.17 -1.77
CA ARG A 181 -5.24 -16.60 -0.59
C ARG A 181 -5.46 -15.09 -0.45
N PHE A 182 -6.51 -14.51 -1.03
CA PHE A 182 -6.83 -13.07 -0.99
C PHE A 182 -6.70 -12.43 0.39
N TRP A 183 -7.06 -13.16 1.45
CA TRP A 183 -7.05 -12.68 2.83
C TRP A 183 -5.69 -12.76 3.55
N LEU A 184 -4.62 -13.20 2.88
CA LEU A 184 -3.32 -13.45 3.49
C LEU A 184 -2.64 -12.16 4.00
N PHE A 185 -2.83 -11.04 3.31
CA PHE A 185 -2.15 -9.77 3.60
C PHE A 185 -3.15 -8.69 4.06
N PRO A 186 -3.14 -8.28 5.34
CA PRO A 186 -3.95 -7.14 5.78
C PRO A 186 -3.28 -5.81 5.44
N PHE A 187 -4.05 -4.81 4.99
CA PHE A 187 -3.57 -3.43 4.84
C PHE A 187 -4.41 -2.46 5.69
N ALA A 188 -3.74 -1.70 6.54
CA ALA A 188 -4.33 -0.58 7.26
C ALA A 188 -4.32 0.67 6.37
N LEU A 189 -5.27 1.58 6.63
CA LEU A 189 -5.28 2.90 5.99
C LEU A 189 -3.97 3.63 6.29
N CYS A 190 -3.29 4.09 5.23
CA CYS A 190 -1.98 4.73 5.30
C CYS A 190 -0.90 3.88 5.99
N GLY A 191 -1.05 2.55 6.00
CA GLY A 191 0.01 1.61 6.35
C GLY A 191 1.09 1.57 5.25
N ILE A 192 2.32 1.27 5.63
CA ILE A 192 3.47 1.20 4.72
C ILE A 192 3.93 -0.26 4.58
N THR A 193 4.00 -0.75 3.34
CA THR A 193 4.52 -2.08 2.99
C THR A 193 5.69 -1.90 2.03
N ILE A 194 6.75 -2.68 2.22
CA ILE A 194 8.00 -2.56 1.47
C ILE A 194 8.34 -3.92 0.86
N VAL A 195 8.40 -3.96 -0.47
CA VAL A 195 8.86 -5.11 -1.25
C VAL A 195 10.16 -4.73 -1.94
N GLU A 196 11.19 -5.53 -1.73
CA GLU A 196 12.50 -5.39 -2.37
C GLU A 196 12.65 -6.45 -3.46
N PHE A 197 13.20 -6.08 -4.61
CA PHE A 197 13.55 -7.02 -5.68
C PHE A 197 15.06 -7.22 -5.70
N ALA A 198 15.52 -8.43 -5.37
CA ALA A 198 16.95 -8.73 -5.28
C ALA A 198 17.26 -10.15 -5.75
N GLY A 199 17.89 -10.27 -6.94
CA GLY A 199 18.46 -11.49 -7.51
C GLY A 199 17.45 -12.63 -7.77
N ALA A 200 16.96 -13.25 -6.70
CA ALA A 200 16.12 -14.45 -6.68
C ALA A 200 14.60 -14.18 -6.70
N GLY A 201 14.17 -12.91 -6.75
CA GLY A 201 12.75 -12.52 -6.76
C GLY A 201 12.39 -11.44 -5.73
N PRO A 202 11.09 -11.15 -5.54
CA PRO A 202 10.63 -10.19 -4.54
C PRO A 202 10.83 -10.72 -3.12
N ARG A 203 11.03 -9.79 -2.19
CA ARG A 203 11.20 -10.02 -0.75
C ARG A 203 10.33 -9.03 0.01
N LEU A 204 9.45 -9.52 0.88
CA LEU A 204 8.64 -8.67 1.75
C LEU A 204 9.51 -8.23 2.94
N ARG A 205 10.02 -6.99 2.89
CA ARG A 205 10.94 -6.44 3.90
C ARG A 205 10.21 -5.87 5.11
N ALA A 206 9.03 -5.32 4.88
CA ALA A 206 8.11 -4.87 5.90
C ALA A 206 6.68 -4.95 5.37
N HIS A 207 5.72 -5.22 6.23
CA HIS A 207 4.32 -5.29 5.86
C HIS A 207 3.46 -4.52 6.85
N ASN A 208 2.64 -3.61 6.32
CA ASN A 208 1.59 -2.91 7.06
C ASN A 208 2.09 -2.16 8.32
N LEU A 209 3.20 -1.43 8.19
CA LEU A 209 3.74 -0.57 9.23
C LEU A 209 2.81 0.62 9.48
N THR A 210 2.45 0.89 10.74
CA THR A 210 1.48 1.93 11.14
C THR A 210 1.95 2.78 12.32
N GLU A 211 3.21 2.67 12.72
CA GLU A 211 3.76 3.33 13.91
C GLU A 211 3.66 4.86 13.82
N HIS A 212 3.78 5.43 12.62
CA HIS A 212 3.57 6.86 12.36
C HIS A 212 2.14 7.35 12.63
N LEU A 213 1.18 6.42 12.76
CA LEU A 213 -0.20 6.71 13.08
C LEU A 213 -0.49 6.66 14.59
N ALA A 214 0.45 6.16 15.41
CA ALA A 214 0.24 5.97 16.85
C ALA A 214 -0.35 7.21 17.56
N PRO A 215 0.15 8.45 17.34
CA PRO A 215 -0.44 9.63 17.98
C PRO A 215 -1.93 9.82 17.65
N LEU A 216 -2.34 9.53 16.42
CA LEU A 216 -3.74 9.65 16.01
C LEU A 216 -4.63 8.56 16.61
N LEU A 217 -4.07 7.36 16.83
CA LEU A 217 -4.80 6.25 17.45
C LEU A 217 -4.99 6.49 18.94
N GLU A 218 -3.98 7.04 19.60
CA GLU A 218 -4.05 7.44 21.02
C GLU A 218 -5.08 8.55 21.24
N GLU A 219 -5.06 9.62 20.41
CA GLU A 219 -6.07 10.69 20.43
C GLU A 219 -7.49 10.11 20.34
N ARG A 220 -7.73 9.18 19.40
CA ARG A 220 -9.04 8.54 19.24
C ARG A 220 -9.46 7.67 20.41
N ALA A 221 -8.51 6.95 21.01
CA ALA A 221 -8.79 6.11 22.17
C ALA A 221 -9.22 6.98 23.38
N GLN A 222 -8.58 8.14 23.54
CA GLN A 222 -8.95 9.13 24.55
C GLN A 222 -10.35 9.70 24.27
N GLU A 223 -10.62 10.17 23.05
CA GLU A 223 -11.95 10.69 22.64
C GLU A 223 -13.07 9.66 22.90
N ALA A 224 -12.84 8.38 22.56
CA ALA A 224 -13.81 7.31 22.79
C ALA A 224 -14.03 6.99 24.27
N THR A 225 -12.99 7.14 25.10
CA THR A 225 -13.08 6.96 26.55
C THR A 225 -13.88 8.10 27.18
N GLU A 226 -13.57 9.34 26.83
CA GLU A 226 -14.30 10.53 27.28
C GLU A 226 -15.78 10.48 26.87
N GLU A 227 -16.09 9.99 25.67
CA GLU A 227 -17.47 9.82 25.23
C GLU A 227 -18.22 8.75 26.04
N ARG A 228 -17.58 7.62 26.37
CA ARG A 228 -18.16 6.60 27.26
C ARG A 228 -18.42 7.14 28.65
N GLU A 229 -17.46 7.88 29.23
CA GLU A 229 -17.61 8.52 30.54
C GLU A 229 -18.74 9.55 30.56
N ARG A 230 -18.87 10.35 29.49
CA ARG A 230 -19.93 11.35 29.34
C ARG A 230 -21.32 10.73 29.17
N THR A 231 -21.42 9.60 28.46
CA THR A 231 -22.70 8.95 28.15
C THR A 231 -23.12 7.92 29.20
N GLY A 232 -22.24 7.54 30.12
CA GLY A 232 -22.49 6.48 31.10
C GLY A 232 -22.64 5.10 30.46
N ALA A 233 -22.25 4.95 29.18
CA ALA A 233 -22.30 3.70 28.45
C ALA A 233 -21.09 2.83 28.84
N LEU A 234 -21.37 1.70 29.50
CA LEU A 234 -20.40 0.63 29.77
C LEU A 234 -19.97 -0.05 28.46
#